data_AF-A0A2Z5Y508-F1
#
_entry.id   AF-A0A2Z5Y508-F1
#
_cell.length_a   1.000
_cell.length_b   1.000
_cell.length_c   1.000
_cell.angle_alpha   90.00
_cell.angle_beta   90.00
_cell.angle_gamma   90.00
#
_symmetry.space_group_name_H-M   'P 1'
#
loop_
_entity.id
_entity.type
_entity.pdbx_description
1 polymer ?
#
loop_
_entity_poly.entity_id
_entity_poly.type
_entity_poly.pdbx_seq_one_letter_code
_entity_poly.pdbx_strand_id
1 'polypeptide(L)'
;MKDEIDTDGTLTAKEKEKQKAGVDQEAEKAKGAIDGAKDIDGVNQGKADGIKAIDDQHKPGDPVDNRKEQAKEDIDKEAKKVKDEIDTDGKLTAEEKEKQKAGVDQEAEKAKGAIDGAKDIDGVNQGKADGIKAIDDQHKPGDPVDNRKEQAKEDIDKEAKKVKDEIDTDGKLTAEEKEKQKADVDQEAEKAKGAIDGAKDIDGVNQGKADGIKAIDDQHKPGDPVDNRKEQAKADIDKEAKKVKDEIDTDEIRAIDDQHKPGNSVDNRKEKVKIYKNNNFKKNDNQKIFNNMKIKNSKQFPNTGEENNVKFFVLGIFFVFVSFLGVLKLYK
;
A
#
# COMPACT_ATOMS: atom_id res chain seq x y z
N MET A 1 -69.21 20.24 -3.18
CA MET A 1 -68.89 18.86 -2.76
C MET A 1 -67.86 18.15 -3.63
N LYS A 2 -68.16 17.64 -4.84
CA LYS A 2 -67.14 16.93 -5.64
C LYS A 2 -65.89 17.76 -5.96
N ASP A 3 -66.09 19.05 -6.27
CA ASP A 3 -64.99 19.99 -6.50
C ASP A 3 -64.16 20.22 -5.22
N GLU A 4 -64.80 20.28 -4.04
CA GLU A 4 -64.12 20.39 -2.74
C GLU A 4 -63.24 19.15 -2.49
N ILE A 5 -63.77 17.95 -2.72
CA ILE A 5 -63.01 16.69 -2.65
C ILE A 5 -61.84 16.69 -3.64
N ASP A 6 -62.04 17.16 -4.87
CA ASP A 6 -60.98 17.19 -5.89
C ASP A 6 -59.83 18.13 -5.51
N THR A 7 -60.15 19.25 -4.87
CA THR A 7 -59.15 20.23 -4.40
C THR A 7 -58.53 19.93 -3.04
N ASP A 8 -59.04 18.93 -2.31
CA ASP A 8 -58.52 18.58 -0.99
C ASP A 8 -57.12 17.94 -1.09
N GLY A 9 -56.09 18.67 -0.67
CA GLY A 9 -54.70 18.20 -0.69
C GLY A 9 -54.38 17.12 0.35
N THR A 10 -55.26 16.88 1.33
CA THR A 10 -55.08 15.88 2.38
C THR A 10 -55.46 14.47 1.93
N LEU A 11 -56.15 14.35 0.78
CA LEU A 11 -56.60 13.08 0.22
C LEU A 11 -55.71 12.66 -0.95
N THR A 12 -55.39 11.37 -0.98
CA THR A 12 -54.80 10.74 -2.16
C THR A 12 -55.80 10.68 -3.30
N ALA A 13 -55.31 10.54 -4.54
CA ALA A 13 -56.17 10.34 -5.71
C ALA A 13 -57.21 9.21 -5.52
N LYS A 14 -56.80 8.11 -4.87
CA LYS A 14 -57.67 6.95 -4.59
C LYS A 14 -58.78 7.27 -3.57
N GLU A 15 -58.47 8.06 -2.55
CA GLU A 15 -59.46 8.48 -1.56
C GLU A 15 -60.47 9.46 -2.16
N LYS A 16 -59.99 10.40 -3.00
CA LYS A 16 -60.86 11.32 -3.76
C LYS A 16 -61.85 10.56 -4.63
N GLU A 17 -61.36 9.58 -5.40
CA GLU A 17 -62.22 8.73 -6.24
C GLU A 17 -63.31 8.03 -5.43
N LYS A 18 -62.93 7.44 -4.29
CA LYS A 18 -63.87 6.77 -3.38
C LYS A 18 -64.93 7.73 -2.81
N GLN A 19 -64.53 8.92 -2.34
CA GLN A 19 -65.48 9.88 -1.78
C GLN A 19 -66.43 10.46 -2.84
N LYS A 20 -65.93 10.73 -4.07
CA LYS A 20 -66.78 11.16 -5.18
C LYS A 20 -67.80 10.11 -5.60
N ALA A 21 -67.43 8.83 -5.59
CA ALA A 21 -68.39 7.74 -5.82
C ALA A 21 -69.45 7.66 -4.71
N GLY A 22 -69.07 7.92 -3.46
CA GLY A 22 -70.01 8.05 -2.34
C GLY A 22 -71.01 9.19 -2.53
N VAL A 23 -70.56 10.35 -3.04
CA VAL A 23 -71.43 11.49 -3.37
C VAL A 23 -72.49 11.11 -4.41
N ASP A 24 -72.11 10.37 -5.46
CA ASP A 24 -73.08 9.90 -6.47
C ASP A 24 -74.11 8.94 -5.86
N GLN A 25 -73.65 7.98 -5.05
CA GLN A 25 -74.51 7.01 -4.40
C GLN A 25 -75.53 7.66 -3.45
N GLU A 26 -75.11 8.62 -2.62
CA GLU A 26 -76.03 9.32 -1.72
C GLU A 26 -76.98 10.25 -2.48
N ALA A 27 -76.54 10.86 -3.59
CA ALA A 27 -77.42 11.63 -4.45
C ALA A 27 -78.51 10.77 -5.11
N GLU A 28 -78.17 9.57 -5.56
CA GLU A 28 -79.16 8.62 -6.10
C GLU A 28 -80.15 8.15 -5.02
N LYS A 29 -79.66 7.81 -3.82
CA LYS A 29 -80.53 7.45 -2.69
C LYS A 29 -81.47 8.57 -2.29
N ALA A 30 -80.98 9.81 -2.23
CA ALA A 30 -81.80 10.98 -1.89
C ALA A 30 -82.91 11.23 -2.92
N LYS A 31 -82.60 11.13 -4.23
CA LYS A 31 -83.60 11.23 -5.29
C LYS A 31 -84.66 10.13 -5.17
N GLY A 32 -84.23 8.88 -4.95
CA GLY A 32 -85.15 7.76 -4.73
C GLY A 32 -86.05 7.95 -3.50
N ALA A 33 -85.53 8.52 -2.41
CA ALA A 33 -86.33 8.83 -1.22
C ALA A 33 -87.37 9.93 -1.48
N ILE A 34 -87.02 10.96 -2.27
CA ILE A 34 -87.94 12.02 -2.69
C ILE A 34 -89.02 11.46 -3.63
N ASP A 35 -88.65 10.65 -4.62
CA ASP A 35 -89.58 10.03 -5.56
C ASP A 35 -90.57 9.10 -4.84
N GLY A 36 -90.15 8.48 -3.74
CA GLY A 36 -90.97 7.61 -2.89
C GLY A 36 -91.78 8.34 -1.80
N ALA A 37 -91.64 9.65 -1.65
CA ALA A 37 -92.33 10.41 -0.60
C ALA A 37 -93.85 10.49 -0.85
N LYS A 38 -94.65 10.42 0.23
CA LYS A 38 -96.13 10.38 0.15
C LYS A 38 -96.79 11.74 0.36
N ASP A 39 -96.05 12.69 0.90
CA ASP A 39 -96.49 14.03 1.25
C ASP A 39 -95.32 15.02 1.18
N ILE A 40 -95.63 16.29 1.39
CA ILE A 40 -94.65 17.38 1.30
C ILE A 40 -93.60 17.31 2.42
N ASP A 41 -93.98 16.78 3.58
CA ASP A 41 -93.08 16.65 4.72
C ASP A 41 -92.01 15.59 4.42
N GLY A 42 -92.39 14.45 3.82
CA GLY A 42 -91.46 13.43 3.34
C GLY A 42 -90.51 13.94 2.25
N VAL A 43 -91.00 14.78 1.32
CA VAL A 43 -90.14 15.44 0.31
C VAL A 43 -89.11 16.35 0.98
N ASN A 44 -89.55 17.19 1.92
CA ASN A 44 -88.66 18.10 2.65
C ASN A 44 -87.62 17.34 3.49
N GLN A 45 -88.04 16.27 4.15
CA GLN A 45 -87.15 15.42 4.94
C GLN A 45 -86.13 14.70 4.05
N GLY A 46 -86.57 14.06 2.96
CA GLY A 46 -85.67 13.38 2.01
C GLY A 46 -84.65 14.33 1.38
N LYS A 47 -85.05 15.57 1.11
CA LYS A 47 -84.12 16.63 0.68
C LYS A 47 -83.11 16.99 1.77
N ALA A 48 -83.56 17.23 3.00
CA ALA A 48 -82.68 17.60 4.11
C ALA A 48 -81.66 16.50 4.45
N ASP A 49 -82.14 15.26 4.60
CA ASP A 49 -81.30 14.10 4.88
C ASP A 49 -80.34 13.80 3.72
N GLY A 50 -80.81 13.92 2.49
CA GLY A 50 -79.99 13.73 1.29
C GLY A 50 -78.85 14.73 1.18
N ILE A 51 -79.12 16.02 1.41
CA ILE A 51 -78.07 17.06 1.44
C ILE A 51 -77.06 16.73 2.53
N LYS A 52 -77.53 16.42 3.75
CA LYS A 52 -76.65 16.06 4.86
C LYS A 52 -75.78 14.83 4.52
N ALA A 53 -76.35 13.77 3.95
CA ALA A 53 -75.63 12.55 3.61
C ALA A 53 -74.57 12.76 2.52
N ILE A 54 -74.86 13.64 1.55
CA ILE A 54 -73.91 14.07 0.51
C ILE A 54 -72.77 14.88 1.14
N ASP A 55 -73.09 15.83 2.02
CA ASP A 55 -72.09 16.67 2.69
C ASP A 55 -71.16 15.83 3.60
N ASP A 56 -71.71 14.82 4.26
CA ASP A 56 -70.96 13.88 5.11
C ASP A 56 -69.99 12.96 4.33
N GLN A 57 -70.01 12.97 2.99
CA GLN A 57 -69.08 12.18 2.18
C GLN A 57 -67.66 12.76 2.16
N HIS A 58 -67.52 14.08 2.26
CA HIS A 58 -66.19 14.70 2.28
C HIS A 58 -65.58 14.57 3.67
N LYS A 59 -64.52 13.77 3.74
CA LYS A 59 -63.76 13.52 4.96
C LYS A 59 -62.29 13.84 4.68
N PRO A 60 -61.74 14.97 5.14
CA PRO A 60 -60.34 15.28 4.94
C PRO A 60 -59.46 14.22 5.62
N GLY A 61 -58.29 14.00 5.03
CA GLY A 61 -57.24 13.15 5.59
C GLY A 61 -56.38 13.88 6.63
N ASP A 62 -55.22 13.30 6.94
CA ASP A 62 -54.25 13.96 7.81
C ASP A 62 -53.75 15.27 7.17
N PRO A 63 -53.48 16.31 7.96
CA PRO A 63 -52.86 17.53 7.45
C PRO A 63 -51.58 17.23 6.68
N VAL A 64 -51.44 17.84 5.51
CA VAL A 64 -50.28 17.63 4.62
C VAL A 64 -48.98 17.93 5.36
N ASP A 65 -48.95 18.93 6.23
CA ASP A 65 -47.75 19.30 6.99
C ASP A 65 -47.28 18.19 7.97
N ASN A 66 -48.21 17.52 8.66
CA ASN A 66 -47.86 16.38 9.51
C ASN A 66 -47.24 15.23 8.69
N ARG A 67 -47.75 15.03 7.47
CA ARG A 67 -47.23 14.01 6.56
C ARG A 67 -45.88 14.39 5.98
N LYS A 68 -45.62 15.68 5.75
CA LYS A 68 -44.29 16.19 5.40
C LYS A 68 -43.28 15.90 6.50
N GLU A 69 -43.60 16.20 7.76
CA GLU A 69 -42.70 15.91 8.89
C GLU A 69 -42.35 14.42 8.97
N GLN A 70 -43.35 13.54 8.94
CA GLN A 70 -43.12 12.09 8.94
C GLN A 70 -42.25 11.63 7.76
N ALA A 71 -42.50 12.16 6.56
CA ALA A 71 -41.71 11.82 5.38
C ALA A 71 -40.24 12.27 5.52
N LYS A 72 -39.98 13.44 6.11
CA LYS A 72 -38.61 13.92 6.37
C LYS A 72 -37.89 13.09 7.43
N GLU A 73 -38.59 12.66 8.49
CA GLU A 73 -38.02 11.74 9.48
C GLU A 73 -37.61 10.41 8.85
N ASP A 74 -38.41 9.90 7.91
CA ASP A 74 -38.07 8.67 7.21
C ASP A 74 -36.88 8.86 6.26
N ILE A 75 -36.74 10.03 5.63
CA ILE A 75 -35.51 10.41 4.89
C ILE A 75 -34.29 10.43 5.83
N ASP A 76 -34.42 10.99 7.04
CA ASP A 76 -33.32 11.01 8.02
C ASP A 76 -32.92 9.61 8.49
N LYS A 77 -33.89 8.73 8.72
CA LYS A 77 -33.63 7.33 9.08
C LYS A 77 -32.90 6.60 7.97
N GLU A 78 -33.33 6.77 6.71
CA GLU A 78 -32.68 6.12 5.58
C GLU A 78 -31.27 6.65 5.35
N ALA A 79 -31.08 7.98 5.39
CA ALA A 79 -29.77 8.61 5.28
C ALA A 79 -28.80 8.07 6.34
N LYS A 80 -29.27 7.90 7.59
CA LYS A 80 -28.46 7.29 8.65
C LYS A 80 -28.12 5.83 8.35
N LYS A 81 -29.10 5.03 7.94
CA LYS A 81 -28.90 3.62 7.59
C LYS A 81 -27.85 3.44 6.49
N VAL A 82 -27.96 4.20 5.40
CA VAL A 82 -27.01 4.12 4.28
C VAL A 82 -25.61 4.60 4.69
N LYS A 83 -25.50 5.62 5.54
CA LYS A 83 -24.18 6.03 6.09
C LYS A 83 -23.53 4.94 6.92
N ASP A 84 -24.29 4.23 7.75
CA ASP A 84 -23.79 3.10 8.54
C ASP A 84 -23.32 1.93 7.62
N GLU A 85 -24.03 1.67 6.52
CA GLU A 85 -23.62 0.70 5.49
C GLU A 85 -22.30 1.12 4.80
N ILE A 86 -22.15 2.40 4.44
CA ILE A 86 -20.91 2.94 3.87
C ILE A 86 -19.75 2.84 4.87
N ASP A 87 -19.98 3.18 6.14
CA ASP A 87 -18.93 3.15 7.17
C ASP A 87 -18.40 1.73 7.43
N THR A 88 -19.28 0.73 7.34
CA THR A 88 -18.93 -0.68 7.55
C THR A 88 -18.37 -1.37 6.31
N ASP A 89 -18.40 -0.74 5.14
CA ASP A 89 -17.85 -1.30 3.91
C ASP A 89 -16.32 -1.31 3.93
N GLY A 90 -15.71 -2.47 4.17
CA GLY A 90 -14.26 -2.65 4.18
C GLY A 90 -13.59 -2.59 2.80
N LYS A 91 -14.38 -2.47 1.72
CA LYS A 91 -13.89 -2.34 0.34
C LYS A 91 -13.66 -0.89 -0.07
N LEU A 92 -14.21 0.05 0.69
CA LEU A 92 -14.04 1.48 0.48
C LEU A 92 -12.90 2.02 1.34
N THR A 93 -12.09 2.86 0.75
CA THR A 93 -11.12 3.71 1.46
C THR A 93 -11.83 4.77 2.28
N ALA A 94 -11.14 5.36 3.26
CA ALA A 94 -11.67 6.48 4.04
C ALA A 94 -12.18 7.64 3.17
N GLU A 95 -11.44 7.99 2.12
CA GLU A 95 -11.79 9.06 1.19
C GLU A 95 -13.05 8.74 0.36
N GLU A 96 -13.17 7.50 -0.12
CA GLU A 96 -14.37 7.04 -0.84
C GLU A 96 -15.60 7.05 0.08
N LYS A 97 -15.45 6.63 1.34
CA LYS A 97 -16.52 6.69 2.35
C LYS A 97 -16.98 8.12 2.60
N GLU A 98 -16.06 9.04 2.83
CA GLU A 98 -16.40 10.46 3.05
C GLU A 98 -17.18 11.04 1.88
N LYS A 99 -16.74 10.77 0.65
CA LYS A 99 -17.41 11.22 -0.56
C LYS A 99 -18.83 10.66 -0.69
N GLN A 100 -19.02 9.36 -0.44
CA GLN A 100 -20.36 8.75 -0.53
C GLN A 100 -21.29 9.28 0.57
N LYS A 101 -20.79 9.46 1.80
CA LYS A 101 -21.59 10.05 2.91
C LYS A 101 -22.01 11.49 2.63
N ALA A 102 -21.14 12.29 1.99
CA ALA A 102 -21.50 13.63 1.53
C ALA A 102 -22.59 13.59 0.45
N GLY A 103 -22.55 12.60 -0.46
CA GLY A 103 -23.62 12.35 -1.42
C GLY A 103 -24.95 12.00 -0.75
N VAL A 104 -24.94 11.20 0.31
CA VAL A 104 -26.13 10.89 1.12
C VAL A 104 -26.74 12.15 1.72
N ASP A 105 -25.92 13.03 2.29
CA ASP A 105 -26.41 14.31 2.85
C ASP A 105 -27.06 15.19 1.78
N GLN A 106 -26.42 15.32 0.61
CA GLN A 106 -26.94 16.13 -0.49
C GLN A 106 -28.30 15.62 -1.00
N GLU A 107 -28.45 14.32 -1.22
CA GLU A 107 -29.72 13.76 -1.69
C GLU A 107 -30.80 13.77 -0.60
N ALA A 108 -30.43 13.62 0.68
CA ALA A 108 -31.36 13.80 1.80
C ALA A 108 -31.90 15.23 1.88
N GLU A 109 -31.05 16.25 1.77
CA GLU A 109 -31.47 17.66 1.73
C GLU A 109 -32.40 17.95 0.55
N LYS A 110 -32.06 17.45 -0.64
CA LYS A 110 -32.87 17.60 -1.85
C LYS A 110 -34.22 16.91 -1.72
N ALA A 111 -34.28 15.71 -1.16
CA ALA A 111 -35.53 15.00 -0.89
C ALA A 111 -36.42 15.77 0.09
N LYS A 112 -35.85 16.31 1.17
CA LYS A 112 -36.58 17.16 2.12
C LYS A 112 -37.12 18.43 1.44
N GLY A 113 -36.32 19.05 0.56
CA GLY A 113 -36.76 20.19 -0.25
C GLY A 113 -37.92 19.87 -1.19
N ALA A 114 -37.89 18.69 -1.83
CA ALA A 114 -39.00 18.21 -2.67
C ALA A 114 -40.28 17.95 -1.84
N ILE A 115 -40.14 17.34 -0.66
CA ILE A 115 -41.23 17.14 0.30
C ILE A 115 -41.82 18.48 0.76
N ASP A 116 -40.97 19.47 1.06
CA ASP A 116 -41.42 20.81 1.44
C ASP A 116 -42.23 21.50 0.34
N GLY A 117 -41.78 21.35 -0.91
CA GLY A 117 -42.45 21.90 -2.08
C GLY A 117 -43.74 21.18 -2.49
N ALA A 118 -44.05 20.01 -1.92
CA ALA A 118 -45.26 19.25 -2.25
C ALA A 118 -46.52 19.99 -1.80
N LYS A 119 -47.55 19.98 -2.66
CA LYS A 119 -48.83 20.68 -2.42
C LYS A 119 -49.92 19.78 -1.83
N ASP A 120 -49.76 18.47 -2.00
CA ASP A 120 -50.70 17.44 -1.58
C ASP A 120 -49.94 16.20 -1.09
N ILE A 121 -50.69 15.25 -0.55
CA ILE A 121 -50.12 14.04 0.03
C ILE A 121 -49.46 13.12 -1.01
N ASP A 122 -49.96 13.11 -2.26
CA ASP A 122 -49.38 12.31 -3.34
C ASP A 122 -47.99 12.83 -3.71
N GLY A 123 -47.80 14.16 -3.76
CA GLY A 123 -46.49 14.78 -3.94
C GLY A 123 -45.52 14.50 -2.80
N VAL A 124 -46.00 14.48 -1.54
CA VAL A 124 -45.17 14.12 -0.37
C VAL A 124 -44.70 12.66 -0.48
N ASN A 125 -45.61 11.74 -0.82
CA ASN A 125 -45.29 10.33 -0.99
C ASN A 125 -44.27 10.09 -2.10
N GLN A 126 -44.42 10.78 -3.23
CA GLN A 126 -43.49 10.70 -4.36
C GLN A 126 -42.10 11.24 -3.97
N GLY A 127 -42.04 12.43 -3.37
CA GLY A 127 -40.78 13.03 -2.92
C GLY A 127 -40.02 12.15 -1.92
N LYS A 128 -40.74 11.49 -1.00
CA LYS A 128 -40.17 10.50 -0.10
C LYS A 128 -39.61 9.29 -0.84
N ALA A 129 -40.39 8.68 -1.74
CA ALA A 129 -40.00 7.47 -2.45
C ALA A 129 -38.77 7.72 -3.35
N ASP A 130 -38.77 8.81 -4.10
CA ASP A 130 -37.64 9.21 -4.94
C ASP A 130 -36.40 9.54 -4.11
N GLY A 131 -36.61 10.21 -2.97
CA GLY A 131 -35.54 10.55 -2.03
C GLY A 131 -34.86 9.33 -1.43
N ILE A 132 -35.63 8.37 -0.91
CA ILE A 132 -35.12 7.09 -0.40
C ILE A 132 -34.28 6.39 -1.47
N LYS A 133 -34.83 6.26 -2.69
CA LYS A 133 -34.11 5.62 -3.79
C LYS A 133 -32.79 6.34 -4.10
N ALA A 134 -32.79 7.67 -4.15
CA ALA A 134 -31.60 8.46 -4.46
C ALA A 134 -30.52 8.35 -3.36
N ILE A 135 -30.93 8.23 -2.10
CA ILE A 135 -30.06 8.00 -0.94
C ILE A 135 -29.46 6.59 -1.01
N ASP A 136 -30.27 5.56 -1.22
CA ASP A 136 -29.80 4.17 -1.38
C ASP A 136 -28.78 4.05 -2.53
N ASP A 137 -29.02 4.79 -3.63
CA ASP A 137 -28.13 4.81 -4.78
C ASP A 137 -26.75 5.44 -4.49
N GLN A 138 -26.54 6.11 -3.35
CA GLN A 138 -25.23 6.68 -2.99
C GLN A 138 -24.23 5.64 -2.52
N HIS A 139 -24.67 4.52 -1.91
CA HIS A 139 -23.76 3.45 -1.54
C HIS A 139 -23.35 2.67 -2.78
N LYS A 140 -22.08 2.82 -3.18
CA LYS A 140 -21.45 2.05 -4.24
C LYS A 140 -20.36 1.18 -3.61
N PRO A 141 -20.51 -0.15 -3.58
CA PRO A 141 -19.51 -1.01 -2.97
C PRO A 141 -18.17 -0.88 -3.70
N GLY A 142 -17.08 -0.85 -2.94
CA GLY A 142 -15.73 -0.84 -3.51
C GLY A 142 -15.38 -2.15 -4.22
N ASP A 143 -14.23 -2.16 -4.89
CA ASP A 143 -13.70 -3.38 -5.51
C ASP A 143 -13.49 -4.49 -4.46
N PRO A 144 -13.64 -5.77 -4.83
CA PRO A 144 -13.30 -6.87 -3.93
C PRO A 144 -11.88 -6.71 -3.39
N VAL A 145 -11.73 -6.83 -2.06
CA VAL A 145 -10.44 -6.70 -1.36
C VAL A 145 -9.39 -7.62 -1.98
N ASP A 146 -9.78 -8.84 -2.39
CA ASP A 146 -8.86 -9.81 -2.99
C ASP A 146 -8.22 -9.32 -4.30
N ASN A 147 -8.99 -8.64 -5.16
CA ASN A 147 -8.45 -8.07 -6.40
C ASN A 147 -7.41 -6.99 -6.10
N ARG A 148 -7.67 -6.14 -5.09
CA ARG A 148 -6.72 -5.10 -4.69
C ARG A 148 -5.50 -5.67 -3.95
N LYS A 149 -5.65 -6.78 -3.21
CA LYS A 149 -4.52 -7.54 -2.65
C LYS A 149 -3.61 -8.05 -3.76
N GLU A 150 -4.18 -8.65 -4.81
CA GLU A 150 -3.40 -9.16 -5.95
C GLU A 150 -2.60 -8.05 -6.62
N GLN A 151 -3.23 -6.92 -6.95
CA GLN A 151 -2.56 -5.75 -7.51
C GLN A 151 -1.45 -5.21 -6.59
N ALA A 152 -1.69 -5.14 -5.28
CA ALA A 152 -0.69 -4.69 -4.33
C ALA A 152 0.54 -5.61 -4.29
N LYS A 153 0.34 -6.93 -4.39
CA LYS A 153 1.44 -7.90 -4.45
C LYS A 153 2.24 -7.80 -5.75
N GLU A 154 1.58 -7.56 -6.88
CA GLU A 154 2.27 -7.32 -8.15
C GLU A 154 3.16 -6.08 -8.07
N ASP A 155 2.71 -5.03 -7.38
CA ASP A 155 3.51 -3.82 -7.20
C ASP A 155 4.70 -4.05 -6.26
N ILE A 156 4.54 -4.88 -5.23
CA ILE A 156 5.67 -5.37 -4.40
C ILE A 156 6.69 -6.13 -5.25
N ASP A 157 6.24 -7.00 -6.17
CA ASP A 157 7.13 -7.74 -7.07
C ASP A 157 7.89 -6.84 -8.04
N LYS A 158 7.22 -5.82 -8.58
CA LYS A 158 7.85 -4.83 -9.45
C LYS A 158 8.92 -4.03 -8.70
N GLU A 159 8.64 -3.60 -7.47
CA GLU A 159 9.59 -2.85 -6.67
C GLU A 159 10.78 -3.70 -6.24
N ALA A 160 10.54 -4.92 -5.76
CA ALA A 160 11.60 -5.87 -5.42
C ALA A 160 12.55 -6.12 -6.60
N LYS A 161 11.99 -6.27 -7.82
CA LYS A 161 12.80 -6.39 -9.03
C LYS A 161 13.63 -5.13 -9.30
N LYS A 162 13.01 -3.95 -9.22
CA LYS A 162 13.69 -2.67 -9.45
C LYS A 162 14.89 -2.49 -8.48
N VAL A 163 14.69 -2.72 -7.19
CA VAL A 163 15.76 -2.56 -6.19
C VAL A 163 16.87 -3.60 -6.39
N LYS A 164 16.55 -4.83 -6.78
CA LYS A 164 17.57 -5.83 -7.14
C LYS A 164 18.42 -5.41 -8.35
N ASP A 165 17.80 -4.82 -9.36
CA ASP A 165 18.50 -4.30 -10.53
C ASP A 165 19.44 -3.12 -10.14
N GLU A 166 19.01 -2.26 -9.20
CA GLU A 166 19.84 -1.19 -8.61
C GLU A 166 21.04 -1.76 -7.84
N ILE A 167 20.83 -2.80 -7.02
CA ILE A 167 21.91 -3.50 -6.31
C ILE A 167 22.90 -4.15 -7.30
N ASP A 168 22.39 -4.80 -8.35
CA ASP A 168 23.24 -5.49 -9.34
C ASP A 168 24.10 -4.51 -10.15
N THR A 169 23.60 -3.32 -10.41
CA THR A 169 24.34 -2.26 -11.11
C THR A 169 25.27 -1.44 -10.21
N ASP A 170 25.20 -1.59 -8.88
CA ASP A 170 26.09 -0.89 -7.96
C ASP A 170 27.53 -1.43 -8.04
N GLY A 171 28.42 -0.65 -8.65
CA GLY A 171 29.83 -1.00 -8.82
C GLY A 171 30.69 -0.88 -7.54
N LYS A 172 30.13 -0.42 -6.41
CA LYS A 172 30.83 -0.27 -5.13
C LYS A 172 30.62 -1.47 -4.19
N LEU A 173 29.66 -2.34 -4.51
CA LEU A 173 29.37 -3.55 -3.74
C LEU A 173 30.17 -4.76 -4.27
N THR A 174 30.61 -5.64 -3.36
CA THR A 174 31.15 -6.96 -3.74
C THR A 174 30.02 -7.91 -4.18
N ALA A 175 30.39 -9.05 -4.76
CA ALA A 175 29.43 -10.09 -5.10
C ALA A 175 28.67 -10.59 -3.86
N GLU A 176 29.37 -10.79 -2.74
CA GLU A 176 28.78 -11.26 -1.48
C GLU A 176 27.82 -10.21 -0.88
N GLU A 177 28.18 -8.93 -0.93
CA GLU A 177 27.31 -7.85 -0.45
C GLU A 177 26.04 -7.73 -1.31
N LYS A 178 26.17 -7.86 -2.64
CA LYS A 178 25.01 -7.88 -3.55
C LYS A 178 24.11 -9.07 -3.27
N GLU A 179 24.67 -10.27 -3.14
CA GLU A 179 23.90 -11.48 -2.85
C GLU A 179 23.12 -11.32 -1.55
N LYS A 180 23.77 -10.80 -0.50
CA LYS A 180 23.11 -10.52 0.78
C LYS A 180 21.97 -9.52 0.65
N GLN A 181 22.20 -8.34 0.05
CA GLN A 181 21.15 -7.33 -0.08
C GLN A 181 19.97 -7.81 -0.94
N LYS A 182 20.22 -8.59 -2.01
CA LYS A 182 19.14 -9.17 -2.81
C LYS A 182 18.32 -10.21 -2.04
N ALA A 183 18.96 -11.00 -1.18
CA ALA A 183 18.27 -11.93 -0.29
C ALA A 183 17.43 -11.17 0.76
N ASP A 184 17.93 -10.06 1.29
CA ASP A 184 17.18 -9.20 2.21
C ASP A 184 15.97 -8.55 1.49
N VAL A 185 16.10 -8.15 0.21
CA VAL A 185 14.96 -7.68 -0.62
C VAL A 185 13.88 -8.77 -0.74
N ASP A 186 14.26 -10.02 -1.02
CA ASP A 186 13.30 -11.13 -1.09
C ASP A 186 12.55 -11.33 0.22
N GLN A 187 13.26 -11.28 1.35
CA GLN A 187 12.65 -11.42 2.67
C GLN A 187 11.65 -10.30 2.97
N GLU A 188 11.98 -9.04 2.67
CA GLU A 188 11.05 -7.93 2.89
C GLU A 188 9.86 -7.98 1.92
N ALA A 189 10.06 -8.42 0.68
CA ALA A 189 8.96 -8.64 -0.26
C ALA A 189 7.99 -9.73 0.24
N GLU A 190 8.49 -10.85 0.75
CA GLU A 190 7.66 -11.91 1.34
C GLU A 190 6.88 -11.41 2.57
N LYS A 191 7.53 -10.66 3.47
CA LYS A 191 6.87 -10.05 4.63
C LYS A 191 5.77 -9.08 4.22
N ALA A 192 6.03 -8.22 3.23
CA ALA A 192 5.05 -7.28 2.71
C ALA A 192 3.82 -7.99 2.13
N LYS A 193 4.04 -9.05 1.33
CA LYS A 193 2.95 -9.88 0.80
C LYS A 193 2.15 -10.56 1.91
N GLY A 194 2.82 -11.05 2.95
CA GLY A 194 2.16 -11.61 4.13
C GLY A 194 1.30 -10.59 4.89
N ALA A 195 1.79 -9.35 5.02
CA ALA A 195 1.02 -8.25 5.61
C ALA A 195 -0.22 -7.90 4.76
N ILE A 196 -0.06 -7.83 3.43
CA ILE A 196 -1.17 -7.63 2.48
C ILE A 196 -2.19 -8.76 2.58
N ASP A 197 -1.75 -10.02 2.68
CA ASP A 197 -2.64 -11.17 2.85
C ASP A 197 -3.45 -11.11 4.13
N GLY A 198 -2.82 -10.67 5.23
CA GLY A 198 -3.45 -10.50 6.54
C GLY A 198 -4.39 -9.29 6.65
N ALA A 199 -4.37 -8.36 5.70
CA ALA A 199 -5.22 -7.18 5.73
C ALA A 199 -6.72 -7.53 5.62
N LYS A 200 -7.54 -6.86 6.43
CA LYS A 200 -9.00 -7.11 6.51
C LYS A 200 -9.83 -6.18 5.65
N ASP A 201 -9.27 -5.02 5.31
CA ASP A 201 -9.88 -3.95 4.54
C ASP A 201 -8.85 -3.37 3.58
N ILE A 202 -9.31 -2.46 2.72
CA ILE A 202 -8.45 -1.87 1.71
C ILE A 202 -7.39 -0.92 2.26
N ASP A 203 -7.68 -0.25 3.39
CA ASP A 203 -6.72 0.63 4.04
C ASP A 203 -5.52 -0.19 4.56
N GLY A 204 -5.76 -1.37 5.16
CA GLY A 204 -4.70 -2.29 5.55
C GLY A 204 -3.87 -2.82 4.38
N VAL A 205 -4.49 -3.08 3.23
CA VAL A 205 -3.77 -3.49 2.00
C VAL A 205 -2.86 -2.36 1.51
N ASN A 206 -3.39 -1.13 1.45
CA ASN A 206 -2.63 0.06 1.04
C ASN A 206 -1.45 0.34 1.97
N GLN A 207 -1.67 0.22 3.29
CA GLN A 207 -0.62 0.38 4.29
C GLN A 207 0.47 -0.70 4.15
N GLY A 208 0.07 -1.97 4.05
CA GLY A 208 1.01 -3.08 3.88
C GLY A 208 1.86 -2.95 2.60
N LYS A 209 1.27 -2.46 1.51
CA LYS A 209 2.00 -2.12 0.29
C LYS A 209 2.99 -0.98 0.51
N ALA A 210 2.55 0.14 1.10
CA ALA A 210 3.40 1.32 1.30
C ALA A 210 4.60 1.01 2.22
N ASP A 211 4.35 0.33 3.35
CA ASP A 211 5.40 -0.09 4.27
C ASP A 211 6.34 -1.10 3.63
N GLY A 212 5.80 -2.04 2.85
CA GLY A 212 6.58 -3.03 2.10
C GLY A 212 7.52 -2.41 1.07
N ILE A 213 7.02 -1.50 0.23
CA ILE A 213 7.83 -0.75 -0.74
C ILE A 213 8.96 -0.03 -0.02
N LYS A 214 8.65 0.70 1.06
CA LYS A 214 9.66 1.41 1.84
C LYS A 214 10.73 0.46 2.40
N ALA A 215 10.33 -0.68 2.95
CA ALA A 215 11.26 -1.66 3.52
C ALA A 215 12.15 -2.30 2.45
N ILE A 216 11.63 -2.55 1.25
CA ILE A 216 12.37 -3.04 0.08
C ILE A 216 13.39 -2.01 -0.39
N ASP A 217 12.97 -0.75 -0.59
CA ASP A 217 13.86 0.36 -0.95
C ASP A 217 15.01 0.52 0.05
N ASP A 218 14.70 0.35 1.34
CA ASP A 218 15.67 0.43 2.43
C ASP A 218 16.73 -0.69 2.38
N GLN A 219 16.61 -1.73 1.55
CA GLN A 219 17.63 -2.80 1.47
C GLN A 219 18.83 -2.42 0.61
N HIS A 220 18.68 -1.52 -0.38
CA HIS A 220 19.84 -1.06 -1.14
C HIS A 220 20.69 -0.11 -0.29
N LYS A 221 21.85 -0.59 0.14
CA LYS A 221 22.86 0.19 0.86
C LYS A 221 24.10 0.33 -0.03
N PRO A 222 24.46 1.55 -0.47
CA PRO A 222 25.63 1.76 -1.30
C PRO A 222 26.90 1.21 -0.65
N GLY A 223 27.72 0.52 -1.44
CA GLY A 223 28.98 -0.03 -0.95
C GLY A 223 30.01 1.05 -0.59
N ASP A 224 31.00 0.68 0.23
CA ASP A 224 32.09 1.57 0.62
C ASP A 224 32.79 2.16 -0.62
N PRO A 225 33.12 3.47 -0.60
CA PRO A 225 33.90 4.09 -1.66
C PRO A 225 35.18 3.29 -1.95
N VAL A 226 35.49 3.14 -3.24
CA VAL A 226 36.65 2.37 -3.71
C VAL A 226 37.95 2.87 -3.06
N ASP A 227 38.07 4.17 -2.78
CA ASP A 227 39.27 4.72 -2.14
C ASP A 227 39.42 4.27 -0.69
N ASN A 228 38.33 4.17 0.08
CA ASN A 228 38.37 3.59 1.43
C ASN A 228 38.79 2.11 1.37
N ARG A 229 38.26 1.35 0.41
CA ARG A 229 38.64 -0.07 0.22
C ARG A 229 40.11 -0.21 -0.17
N LYS A 230 40.64 0.68 -1.02
CA LYS A 230 42.08 0.72 -1.37
C LYS A 230 42.94 1.05 -0.16
N GLU A 231 42.52 1.98 0.70
CA GLU A 231 43.24 2.30 1.93
C GLU A 231 43.27 1.12 2.90
N GLN A 232 42.13 0.46 3.12
CA GLN A 232 42.05 -0.72 3.96
C GLN A 232 42.91 -1.87 3.42
N ALA A 233 42.86 -2.14 2.11
CA ALA A 233 43.68 -3.18 1.50
C ALA A 233 45.19 -2.90 1.64
N LYS A 234 45.62 -1.64 1.53
CA LYS A 234 47.02 -1.26 1.81
C LYS A 234 47.38 -1.51 3.28
N ALA A 235 46.51 -1.12 4.21
CA ALA A 235 46.73 -1.34 5.63
C ALA A 235 46.83 -2.83 5.99
N ASP A 236 45.99 -3.68 5.40
CA ASP A 236 46.03 -5.13 5.60
C ASP A 236 47.33 -5.75 5.05
N ILE A 237 47.78 -5.30 3.87
CA ILE A 237 49.08 -5.70 3.30
C ILE A 237 50.23 -5.27 4.23
N ASP A 238 50.23 -4.02 4.70
CA ASP A 238 51.26 -3.50 5.59
C ASP A 238 51.30 -4.28 6.93
N LYS A 239 50.13 -4.66 7.44
CA LYS A 239 50.00 -5.48 8.65
C LYS A 239 50.55 -6.88 8.46
N GLU A 240 50.23 -7.56 7.36
CA GLU A 240 50.76 -8.89 7.07
C GLU A 240 52.27 -8.86 6.80
N ALA A 241 52.74 -7.85 6.06
CA ALA A 241 54.17 -7.64 5.82
C ALA A 241 54.95 -7.45 7.14
N LYS A 242 54.38 -6.71 8.08
CA LYS A 242 54.97 -6.54 9.43
C LYS A 242 55.00 -7.87 10.19
N LYS A 243 53.89 -8.62 10.20
CA LYS A 243 53.80 -9.92 10.87
C LYS A 243 54.85 -10.90 10.35
N VAL A 244 54.95 -11.06 9.03
CA VAL A 244 55.95 -11.95 8.40
C VAL A 244 57.37 -11.50 8.73
N LYS A 245 57.63 -10.19 8.77
CA LYS A 245 58.94 -9.67 9.17
C LYS A 245 59.28 -10.01 10.62
N ASP A 246 58.33 -9.82 11.53
CA ASP A 246 58.51 -10.14 12.96
C ASP A 246 58.73 -11.66 13.17
N GLU A 247 58.08 -12.51 12.37
CA GLU A 247 58.29 -13.98 12.36
C GLU A 247 59.71 -14.35 11.88
N ILE A 248 60.18 -13.76 10.78
CA ILE A 248 61.55 -13.97 10.26
C ILE A 248 62.60 -13.53 11.28
N ASP A 249 62.43 -12.34 11.88
CA ASP A 249 63.37 -11.81 12.87
C ASP A 249 63.45 -12.72 14.11
N THR A 250 62.34 -13.39 14.47
CA THR A 250 62.30 -14.37 15.57
C THR A 250 62.99 -15.70 15.20
N ASP A 251 62.79 -16.19 13.99
CA ASP A 251 63.41 -17.42 13.49
C ASP A 251 64.93 -17.28 13.29
N GLU A 252 65.42 -16.13 12.82
CA GLU A 252 66.86 -15.84 12.74
C GLU A 252 67.53 -15.91 14.12
N ILE A 253 66.86 -15.43 15.17
CA ILE A 253 67.38 -15.52 16.55
C ILE A 253 67.47 -16.98 17.01
N ARG A 254 66.47 -17.80 16.66
CA ARG A 254 66.41 -19.22 17.05
C ARG A 254 67.45 -20.08 16.32
N ALA A 255 67.67 -19.82 15.02
CA ALA A 255 68.68 -20.52 14.23
C ALA A 255 70.13 -20.18 14.65
N ILE A 256 70.36 -18.97 15.20
CA ILE A 256 71.65 -18.57 15.77
C ILE A 256 71.89 -19.24 17.13
N ASP A 257 70.83 -19.53 17.90
CA ASP A 257 70.92 -20.22 19.19
C ASP A 257 71.16 -21.73 19.00
N ASP A 258 70.48 -22.37 18.04
CA ASP A 258 70.67 -23.79 17.70
C ASP A 258 72.03 -24.11 17.05
N GLN A 259 72.72 -23.12 16.46
CA GLN A 259 74.10 -23.30 15.95
C GLN A 259 75.20 -23.05 17.00
N HIS A 260 74.87 -22.70 18.25
CA HIS A 260 75.85 -22.64 19.34
C HIS A 260 75.99 -24.01 20.04
N LYS A 261 76.72 -24.94 19.41
CA LYS A 261 77.58 -25.84 20.21
C LYS A 261 78.71 -24.97 20.81
N PRO A 262 78.94 -25.01 22.13
CA PRO A 262 79.84 -24.07 22.78
C PRO A 262 81.30 -24.42 22.43
N GLY A 263 81.98 -23.53 21.71
CA GLY A 263 83.43 -23.61 21.54
C GLY A 263 83.96 -23.00 20.24
N ASN A 264 84.07 -21.67 20.19
CA ASN A 264 85.36 -20.98 19.95
C ASN A 264 85.18 -19.49 19.57
N SER A 265 85.93 -18.68 20.30
CA SER A 265 86.47 -17.34 20.01
C SER A 265 85.54 -16.23 19.50
N VAL A 266 85.45 -15.18 20.31
CA VAL A 266 84.51 -14.06 20.22
C VAL A 266 84.85 -13.04 19.12
N ASP A 267 86.04 -13.10 18.52
CA ASP A 267 86.59 -11.95 17.78
C ASP A 267 86.34 -11.94 16.26
N ASN A 268 85.81 -13.02 15.66
CA ASN A 268 85.45 -13.05 14.22
C ASN A 268 83.95 -12.77 13.95
N ARG A 269 83.17 -12.45 14.99
CA ARG A 269 81.70 -12.36 14.90
C ARG A 269 81.19 -10.97 14.54
N LYS A 270 81.97 -9.90 14.71
CA LYS A 270 81.56 -8.54 14.34
C LYS A 270 81.75 -8.22 12.84
N GLU A 271 82.67 -8.91 12.16
CA GLU A 271 82.95 -8.72 10.73
C GLU A 271 81.87 -9.36 9.83
N LYS A 272 81.40 -10.57 10.15
CA LYS A 272 80.31 -11.23 9.39
C LYS A 272 78.96 -10.51 9.51
N VAL A 273 78.72 -9.81 10.63
CA VAL A 273 77.51 -8.99 10.86
C VAL A 273 77.47 -7.76 9.94
N LYS A 274 78.62 -7.23 9.48
CA LYS A 274 78.66 -6.14 8.50
C LYS A 274 78.37 -6.61 7.07
N ILE A 275 78.81 -7.80 6.69
CA ILE A 275 78.66 -8.31 5.31
C ILE A 275 77.19 -8.72 5.03
N TYR A 276 76.49 -9.30 6.00
CA TYR A 276 75.08 -9.67 5.83
C TYR A 276 74.11 -8.47 5.86
N LYS A 277 74.40 -7.42 6.65
CA LYS A 277 73.59 -6.19 6.68
C LYS A 277 73.70 -5.35 5.39
N ASN A 278 74.80 -5.44 4.65
CA ASN A 278 75.06 -4.57 3.49
C ASN A 278 74.49 -5.09 2.16
N ASN A 279 74.13 -6.38 2.06
CA ASN A 279 73.67 -6.98 0.80
C ASN A 279 72.15 -7.17 0.69
N ASN A 280 71.36 -7.04 1.75
CA ASN A 280 69.91 -7.31 1.72
C ASN A 280 68.98 -6.15 2.10
N PHE A 281 69.49 -4.94 2.28
CA PHE A 281 68.67 -3.75 2.56
C PHE A 281 68.90 -2.60 1.57
N LYS A 282 68.80 -2.87 0.26
CA LYS A 282 68.49 -1.78 -0.67
C LYS A 282 66.97 -1.58 -0.68
N LYS A 283 66.51 -0.64 0.17
CA LYS A 283 65.15 -0.05 0.20
C LYS A 283 64.56 0.31 -1.19
N ASN A 284 65.35 0.32 -2.26
CA ASN A 284 64.97 0.79 -3.59
C ASN A 284 64.39 -0.28 -4.54
N ASP A 285 64.54 -1.58 -4.27
CA ASP A 285 64.12 -2.61 -5.24
C ASP A 285 62.62 -2.94 -5.15
N ASN A 286 62.02 -2.92 -3.96
CA ASN A 286 60.56 -3.08 -3.81
C ASN A 286 59.78 -1.89 -4.41
N GLN A 287 60.34 -0.67 -4.34
CA GLN A 287 59.73 0.51 -4.95
C GLN A 287 59.90 0.54 -6.48
N LYS A 288 60.99 -0.05 -7.00
CA LYS A 288 61.18 -0.29 -8.45
C LYS A 288 60.21 -1.33 -9.01
N ILE A 289 59.93 -2.40 -8.26
CA ILE A 289 58.96 -3.42 -8.65
C ILE A 289 57.53 -2.84 -8.65
N PHE A 290 57.18 -2.05 -7.63
CA PHE A 290 55.89 -1.34 -7.56
C PHE A 290 55.72 -0.30 -8.68
N ASN A 291 56.77 0.48 -8.99
CA ASN A 291 56.72 1.47 -10.09
C ASN A 291 56.73 0.81 -11.48
N ASN A 292 57.40 -0.32 -11.67
CA ASN A 292 57.34 -1.06 -12.94
C ASN A 292 55.98 -1.77 -13.16
N MET A 293 55.27 -2.14 -12.09
CA MET A 293 53.89 -2.64 -12.18
C MET A 293 52.90 -1.54 -12.59
N LYS A 294 53.11 -0.30 -12.12
CA LYS A 294 52.32 0.88 -12.51
C LYS A 294 52.44 1.24 -14.01
N ILE A 295 53.59 0.94 -14.64
CA ILE A 295 53.87 1.35 -16.03
C ILE A 295 53.42 0.30 -17.07
N LYS A 296 53.25 -0.98 -16.70
CA LYS A 296 52.84 -2.02 -17.67
C LYS A 296 51.32 -2.19 -17.87
N ASN A 297 50.48 -1.61 -17.00
CA ASN A 297 49.02 -1.73 -17.10
C ASN A 297 48.32 -0.56 -17.82
N SER A 298 49.05 0.30 -18.54
CA SER A 298 48.45 1.39 -19.33
C SER A 298 48.24 1.06 -20.81
N LYS A 299 48.35 -0.20 -21.24
CA LYS A 299 47.94 -0.59 -22.60
C LYS A 299 46.49 -1.03 -22.61
N GLN A 300 45.66 -0.07 -23.02
CA GLN A 300 44.31 -0.22 -23.54
C GLN A 300 44.21 -1.51 -24.37
N PHE A 301 43.39 -2.48 -23.94
CA PHE A 301 43.03 -3.61 -24.80
C PHE A 301 41.78 -3.25 -25.61
N PRO A 302 41.70 -3.70 -26.88
CA PRO A 302 40.66 -3.29 -27.81
C PRO A 302 39.30 -3.90 -27.44
N ASN A 303 38.28 -3.09 -27.66
CA ASN A 303 36.87 -3.46 -27.64
C ASN A 303 36.61 -4.54 -28.70
N THR A 304 36.27 -5.77 -28.29
CA THR A 304 35.57 -6.75 -29.13
C THR A 304 34.55 -7.45 -28.26
N GLY A 305 33.28 -7.12 -28.52
CA GLY A 305 32.14 -7.52 -27.70
C GLY A 305 31.91 -9.01 -27.62
N GLU A 306 31.59 -9.44 -26.40
CA GLU A 306 30.73 -10.56 -25.98
C GLU A 306 30.87 -10.60 -24.45
N GLU A 307 30.08 -9.81 -23.71
CA GLU A 307 30.25 -9.68 -22.25
C GLU A 307 29.57 -10.84 -21.51
N ASN A 308 30.17 -12.01 -21.62
CA ASN A 308 29.99 -13.13 -20.70
C ASN A 308 31.37 -13.59 -20.23
N ASN A 309 31.59 -13.54 -18.90
CA ASN A 309 32.76 -13.98 -18.14
C ASN A 309 33.95 -12.99 -18.06
N VAL A 310 34.23 -12.50 -16.84
CA VAL A 310 35.60 -12.20 -16.41
C VAL A 310 35.88 -12.91 -15.08
N LYS A 311 36.32 -14.16 -15.21
CA LYS A 311 37.31 -14.75 -14.31
C LYS A 311 38.63 -13.98 -14.49
N PHE A 312 39.38 -13.84 -13.40
CA PHE A 312 40.78 -13.39 -13.27
C PHE A 312 41.04 -11.89 -13.09
N PHE A 313 41.47 -11.54 -11.87
CA PHE A 313 42.56 -10.61 -11.47
C PHE A 313 42.35 -10.33 -9.95
N VAL A 314 43.25 -10.47 -8.97
CA VAL A 314 44.69 -10.67 -8.86
C VAL A 314 44.92 -11.32 -7.48
N LEU A 315 45.40 -12.56 -7.44
CA LEU A 315 46.08 -13.11 -6.27
C LEU A 315 47.26 -13.98 -6.72
N GLY A 316 48.03 -13.45 -7.66
CA GLY A 316 49.36 -13.96 -7.94
C GLY A 316 50.35 -13.13 -7.14
N ILE A 317 50.67 -13.58 -5.92
CA ILE A 317 51.94 -13.45 -5.18
C ILE A 317 51.62 -13.87 -3.74
N PHE A 318 51.80 -15.16 -3.42
CA PHE A 318 52.47 -15.65 -2.21
C PHE A 318 52.52 -17.19 -2.24
N PHE A 319 53.24 -17.75 -3.23
CA PHE A 319 53.75 -19.14 -3.15
C PHE A 319 55.05 -19.25 -3.94
N VAL A 320 56.07 -18.51 -3.52
CA VAL A 320 57.47 -18.87 -3.77
C VAL A 320 58.24 -18.53 -2.51
N PHE A 321 58.14 -19.38 -1.48
CA PHE A 321 59.22 -19.71 -0.53
C PHE A 321 58.79 -20.80 0.49
N VAL A 322 58.07 -21.85 0.03
CA VAL A 322 58.01 -23.15 0.73
C VAL A 322 58.73 -24.26 -0.07
N SER A 323 59.34 -23.94 -1.21
CA SER A 323 60.02 -24.93 -2.07
C SER A 323 61.54 -24.99 -1.89
N PHE A 324 62.06 -24.75 -0.68
CA PHE A 324 63.45 -25.13 -0.34
C PHE A 324 63.58 -25.91 0.98
N LEU A 325 62.50 -26.60 1.40
CA LEU A 325 62.55 -27.63 2.45
C LEU A 325 62.19 -29.05 1.96
N GLY A 326 62.22 -29.28 0.64
CA GLY A 326 61.73 -30.51 0.01
C GLY A 326 62.74 -31.34 -0.80
N VAL A 327 64.04 -31.02 -0.79
CA VAL A 327 65.06 -31.85 -1.48
C VAL A 327 66.35 -31.90 -0.66
N LEU A 328 66.33 -32.60 0.49
CA LEU A 328 67.52 -33.30 1.01
C LEU A 328 67.14 -34.39 2.04
N LYS A 329 66.23 -35.29 1.67
CA LYS A 329 66.13 -36.63 2.27
C LYS A 329 66.21 -37.65 1.14
N LEU A 330 67.43 -37.92 0.69
CA LEU A 330 67.86 -39.15 -0.01
C LEU A 330 69.24 -38.87 -0.62
N TYR A 331 70.30 -39.13 0.14
CA TYR A 331 71.43 -39.97 -0.26
C TYR A 331 72.45 -40.00 0.90
N LYS A 332 72.44 -41.14 1.62
CA LYS A 332 73.33 -41.65 2.68
C LYS A 332 73.43 -40.85 3.98
#